data_AF-A0A7S0EN97-F1
#
_entry.id   AF-A0A7S0EN97-F1
#
_cell.length_a   1.000
_cell.length_b   1.000
_cell.length_c   1.000
_cell.angle_alpha   90.00
_cell.angle_beta   90.00
_cell.angle_gamma   90.00
#
_symmetry.space_group_name_H-M   'P 1'
#
loop_
_entity.id
_entity.type
_entity.pdbx_description
1 polymer ?
#
loop_
_entity_poly.entity_id
_entity_poly.type
_entity_poly.pdbx_seq_one_letter_code
_entity_poly.pdbx_strand_id
1 'polypeptide(L)'
;QVCKSSHYFSDTSVTCETPVGAGSQWVYVQVAGQTSAANVAFIYFTPVISSVYPLNGPVTGGTYITILGRYFGPINFSPVAYIGFTVGAVNIWTSDSSIQTQTKAGKNTKLDVRVRITGTSGVPVA
;
A
#
# COMPACT_ATOMS: atom_id res chain seq x y z
N GLN A 1 -11.64 -11.14 -3.78
CA GLN A 1 -10.56 -11.90 -4.44
C GLN A 1 -10.59 -13.33 -3.94
N VAL A 2 -10.21 -14.29 -4.79
CA VAL A 2 -10.23 -15.71 -4.43
C VAL A 2 -8.81 -16.14 -4.04
N CYS A 3 -8.71 -17.11 -3.15
CA CYS A 3 -7.45 -17.76 -2.80
C CYS A 3 -6.75 -18.30 -4.05
N LYS A 4 -5.42 -18.25 -4.09
CA LYS A 4 -4.63 -18.92 -5.14
C LYS A 4 -4.82 -20.43 -5.08
N SER A 5 -4.84 -20.97 -3.87
CA SER A 5 -5.09 -22.36 -3.56
C SER A 5 -5.85 -22.45 -2.23
N SER A 6 -6.66 -23.49 -2.06
CA SER A 6 -7.37 -23.75 -0.81
C SER A 6 -7.35 -25.23 -0.50
N HIS A 7 -7.16 -25.59 0.76
CA HIS A 7 -7.12 -26.97 1.21
C HIS A 7 -8.10 -27.19 2.35
N TYR A 8 -9.04 -28.11 2.15
CA TYR A 8 -9.96 -28.54 3.19
C TYR A 8 -9.25 -29.49 4.15
N PHE A 9 -9.36 -29.22 5.45
CA PHE A 9 -8.83 -30.10 6.50
C PHE A 9 -9.95 -30.74 7.32
N SER A 10 -10.96 -29.97 7.69
CA SER A 10 -12.11 -30.42 8.48
C SER A 10 -13.30 -29.50 8.27
N ASP A 11 -14.46 -29.89 8.80
CA ASP A 11 -15.69 -29.08 8.84
C ASP A 11 -15.50 -27.70 9.50
N THR A 12 -14.48 -27.55 10.34
CA THR A 12 -14.14 -26.30 11.02
C THR A 12 -12.90 -25.58 10.48
N SER A 13 -12.21 -26.16 9.49
CA SER A 13 -10.93 -25.63 9.04
C SER A 13 -10.64 -25.82 7.55
N VAL A 14 -10.36 -24.72 6.88
CA VAL A 14 -9.85 -24.65 5.51
C VAL A 14 -8.64 -23.71 5.53
N THR A 15 -7.55 -24.08 4.87
CA THR A 15 -6.47 -23.11 4.59
C THR A 15 -6.64 -22.52 3.21
N CYS A 16 -6.19 -21.28 3.08
CA CYS A 16 -6.25 -20.50 1.86
C CYS A 16 -4.89 -19.82 1.67
N GLU A 17 -4.26 -20.03 0.52
CA GLU A 17 -3.14 -19.20 0.11
C GLU A 17 -3.67 -17.88 -0.45
N THR A 18 -3.39 -16.78 0.26
CA THR A 18 -3.87 -15.45 -0.13
C THR A 18 -3.26 -15.02 -1.46
N PRO A 19 -4.03 -14.40 -2.37
CA PRO A 19 -3.46 -13.82 -3.58
C PRO A 19 -2.61 -12.58 -3.25
N VAL A 20 -1.98 -12.00 -4.28
CA VAL A 20 -1.36 -10.69 -4.11
C VAL A 20 -2.46 -9.65 -3.83
N GLY A 21 -2.26 -8.83 -2.81
CA GLY A 21 -3.27 -7.89 -2.38
C GLY A 21 -2.68 -6.79 -1.50
N ALA A 22 -3.54 -5.82 -1.19
CA ALA A 22 -3.24 -4.69 -0.35
C ALA A 22 -4.49 -4.33 0.47
N GLY A 23 -4.28 -3.71 1.63
CA GLY A 23 -5.34 -3.21 2.50
C GLY A 23 -6.16 -4.26 3.24
N SER A 24 -7.34 -3.83 3.69
CA SER A 24 -8.28 -4.63 4.47
C SER A 24 -9.34 -5.24 3.57
N GLN A 25 -9.58 -6.54 3.72
CA GLN A 25 -10.51 -7.30 2.89
C GLN A 25 -11.34 -8.28 3.69
N TRP A 26 -12.65 -8.23 3.49
CA TRP A 26 -13.57 -9.18 4.10
C TRP A 26 -13.32 -10.60 3.59
N VAL A 27 -13.32 -11.55 4.52
CA VAL A 27 -13.16 -12.97 4.24
C VAL A 27 -14.53 -13.62 4.12
N TYR A 28 -14.70 -14.41 3.06
CA TYR A 28 -15.90 -15.20 2.79
C TYR A 28 -15.47 -16.64 2.53
N VAL A 29 -16.28 -17.59 3.00
CA VAL A 29 -16.14 -19.00 2.67
C VAL A 29 -17.37 -19.40 1.86
N GLN A 30 -17.15 -20.04 0.72
CA GLN A 30 -18.22 -20.56 -0.12
C GLN A 30 -18.14 -22.08 -0.17
N VAL A 31 -19.22 -22.76 0.20
CA VAL A 31 -19.33 -24.23 0.20
C VAL A 31 -20.59 -24.61 -0.56
N ALA A 32 -20.45 -25.41 -1.63
CA ALA A 32 -21.58 -25.88 -2.44
C ALA A 32 -22.57 -24.76 -2.87
N GLY A 33 -22.05 -23.59 -3.24
CA GLY A 33 -22.86 -22.44 -3.66
C GLY A 33 -23.38 -21.54 -2.53
N GLN A 34 -23.26 -21.97 -1.27
CA GLN A 34 -23.63 -21.18 -0.09
C GLN A 34 -22.44 -20.34 0.40
N THR A 35 -22.65 -19.04 0.59
CA THR A 35 -21.61 -18.10 1.03
C THR A 35 -21.83 -17.70 2.47
N SER A 36 -20.76 -17.71 3.28
CA SER A 36 -20.80 -17.25 4.67
C SER A 36 -21.07 -15.74 4.75
N ALA A 37 -21.55 -15.27 5.91
CA ALA A 37 -21.55 -13.85 6.21
C ALA A 37 -20.10 -13.31 6.33
N ALA A 38 -19.88 -12.04 5.93
CA ALA A 38 -18.63 -11.34 6.19
C ALA A 38 -18.58 -10.90 7.66
N ASN A 39 -17.74 -11.58 8.44
CA ASN A 39 -17.58 -11.29 9.87
C ASN A 39 -16.18 -10.82 10.24
N VAL A 40 -15.17 -11.16 9.44
CA VAL A 40 -13.76 -10.88 9.73
C VAL A 40 -13.06 -10.35 8.49
N ALA A 41 -12.20 -9.36 8.69
CA ALA A 41 -11.35 -8.82 7.63
C ALA A 41 -9.91 -9.32 7.79
N PHE A 42 -9.32 -9.74 6.67
CA PHE A 42 -7.89 -9.98 6.54
C PHE A 42 -7.20 -8.68 6.11
N ILE A 43 -6.09 -8.34 6.75
CA ILE A 43 -5.35 -7.10 6.47
C ILE A 43 -3.97 -7.46 5.93
N TYR A 44 -3.67 -7.01 4.72
CA TYR A 44 -2.31 -7.01 4.19
C TYR A 44 -1.48 -5.93 4.88
N PHE A 45 -0.18 -6.19 5.08
CA PHE A 45 0.70 -5.24 5.73
C PHE A 45 0.61 -3.83 5.13
N THR A 46 0.53 -2.84 6.01
CA THR A 46 0.46 -1.44 5.62
C THR A 46 1.86 -0.94 5.22
N PRO A 47 1.97 -0.05 4.22
CA PRO A 47 3.21 0.57 3.82
C PRO A 47 3.90 1.27 5.00
N VAL A 48 5.20 1.03 5.15
CA VAL A 48 6.02 1.71 6.16
C VAL A 48 7.17 2.41 5.47
N ILE A 49 7.34 3.71 5.73
CA ILE A 49 8.46 4.49 5.21
C ILE A 49 9.59 4.43 6.24
N SER A 50 10.79 4.05 5.80
CA SER A 50 11.99 4.03 6.64
C SER A 50 12.87 5.26 6.44
N SER A 51 12.96 5.76 5.20
CA SER A 51 13.79 6.93 4.88
C SER A 51 13.39 7.57 3.56
N VAL A 52 13.78 8.83 3.38
CA VAL A 52 13.57 9.61 2.17
C VAL A 52 14.85 10.34 1.82
N TYR A 53 15.23 10.37 0.54
CA TYR A 53 16.41 11.08 0.07
C TYR A 53 16.27 11.59 -1.37
N PRO A 54 16.73 12.82 -1.71
CA PRO A 54 17.22 13.84 -0.78
C PRO A 54 16.09 14.43 0.07
N LEU A 55 16.44 14.98 1.24
CA LEU A 55 15.48 15.62 2.15
C LEU A 55 15.19 17.09 1.81
N ASN A 56 15.91 17.66 0.83
CA ASN A 56 15.82 19.07 0.47
C ASN A 56 15.77 19.21 -1.06
N GLY A 57 15.06 20.25 -1.51
CA GLY A 57 14.92 20.62 -2.91
C GLY A 57 14.49 22.09 -3.04
N PRO A 58 14.52 22.67 -4.25
CA PRO A 58 14.11 24.05 -4.47
C PRO A 58 12.60 24.20 -4.27
N VAL A 59 12.18 25.39 -3.83
CA VAL A 59 10.75 25.73 -3.60
C VAL A 59 9.89 25.62 -4.87
N THR A 60 10.50 25.67 -6.05
CA THR A 60 9.84 25.48 -7.35
C THR A 60 9.47 24.02 -7.61
N GLY A 61 9.96 23.06 -6.81
CA GLY A 61 9.78 21.63 -7.04
C GLY A 61 10.71 21.09 -8.12
N GLY A 62 10.41 19.89 -8.63
CA GLY A 62 11.16 19.20 -9.67
C GLY A 62 12.23 18.23 -9.17
N THR A 63 12.54 18.24 -7.86
CA THR A 63 13.46 17.27 -7.25
C THR A 63 12.86 15.88 -7.25
N TYR A 64 13.57 14.92 -7.82
CA TYR A 64 13.28 13.50 -7.63
C TYR A 64 13.76 13.07 -6.24
N ILE A 65 12.85 12.51 -5.45
CA ILE A 65 13.13 11.89 -4.16
C ILE A 65 12.85 10.40 -4.23
N THR A 66 13.72 9.64 -3.57
CA THR A 66 13.59 8.20 -3.35
C THR A 66 13.05 7.98 -1.95
N ILE A 67 11.92 7.28 -1.86
CA ILE A 67 11.26 6.87 -0.63
C ILE A 67 11.55 5.39 -0.43
N LEU A 68 12.26 5.07 0.64
CA LEU A 68 12.59 3.70 1.02
C LEU A 68 11.67 3.24 2.16
N GLY A 69 11.36 1.96 2.17
CA GLY A 69 10.44 1.40 3.15
C GLY A 69 10.19 -0.09 2.99
N ARG A 70 9.02 -0.52 3.46
CA ARG A 70 8.54 -1.91 3.41
C ARG A 70 7.06 -1.93 3.03
N TYR A 71 6.63 -3.05 2.45
CA TYR A 71 5.24 -3.32 2.12
C TYR A 71 4.64 -2.34 1.09
N PHE A 72 5.43 -1.91 0.10
CA PHE A 72 4.94 -1.11 -1.03
C PHE A 72 4.27 -1.97 -2.13
N GLY A 73 4.12 -3.26 -1.86
CA GLY A 73 3.49 -4.25 -2.74
C GLY A 73 4.52 -5.04 -3.55
N PRO A 74 4.32 -6.36 -3.72
CA PRO A 74 5.21 -7.22 -4.51
C PRO A 74 5.16 -6.91 -6.02
N ILE A 75 4.17 -6.14 -6.46
CA ILE A 75 4.00 -5.65 -7.82
C ILE A 75 3.58 -4.17 -7.77
N ASN A 76 3.67 -3.48 -8.91
CA ASN A 76 3.27 -2.08 -9.02
C ASN A 76 1.74 -1.93 -8.88
N PHE A 77 1.27 -1.64 -7.66
CA PHE A 77 -0.11 -1.28 -7.35
C PHE A 77 -0.39 0.23 -7.50
N SER A 78 0.35 0.92 -8.38
CA SER A 78 0.24 2.36 -8.61
C SER A 78 0.33 3.16 -7.31
N PRO A 79 1.48 3.14 -6.61
CA PRO A 79 1.67 3.90 -5.39
C PRO A 79 1.55 5.39 -5.65
N VAL A 80 0.99 6.11 -4.68
CA VAL A 80 0.91 7.57 -4.70
C VAL A 80 1.68 8.11 -3.51
N ALA A 81 2.73 8.88 -3.79
CA ALA A 81 3.47 9.60 -2.75
C ALA A 81 2.90 11.02 -2.58
N TYR A 82 2.78 11.42 -1.32
CA TYR A 82 2.35 12.74 -0.89
C TYR A 82 3.52 13.39 -0.16
N ILE A 83 3.83 14.63 -0.52
CA ILE A 83 4.80 15.48 0.16
C ILE A 83 3.99 16.62 0.78
N GLY A 84 3.76 16.53 2.09
CA GLY A 84 2.81 17.35 2.82
C GLY A 84 1.38 17.03 2.39
N PHE A 85 0.74 18.00 1.74
CA PHE A 85 -0.62 17.88 1.19
C PHE A 85 -0.64 17.75 -0.32
N THR A 86 0.52 17.79 -0.99
CA THR A 86 0.60 17.72 -2.45
C THR A 86 1.02 16.33 -2.90
N VAL A 87 0.33 15.82 -3.92
CA VAL A 87 0.75 14.60 -4.62
C VAL A 87 1.98 14.93 -5.47
N GLY A 88 2.98 14.05 -5.45
CA GLY A 88 4.14 14.16 -6.33
C GLY A 88 3.74 14.30 -7.80
N ALA A 89 4.51 15.05 -8.58
CA ALA A 89 4.26 15.22 -10.02
C ALA A 89 4.35 13.89 -10.76
N VAL A 90 5.21 12.99 -10.29
CA VAL A 90 5.43 11.65 -10.82
C VAL A 90 5.53 10.69 -9.64
N ASN A 91 5.00 9.47 -9.77
CA ASN A 91 5.16 8.39 -8.77
C ASN A 91 5.52 7.10 -9.50
N ILE A 92 6.70 6.57 -9.22
CA ILE A 92 7.28 5.39 -9.87
C ILE A 92 7.53 4.35 -8.80
N TRP A 93 6.82 3.24 -8.87
CA TRP A 93 7.18 2.05 -8.12
C TRP A 93 8.47 1.47 -8.70
N THR A 94 9.47 1.22 -7.86
CA THR A 94 10.74 0.61 -8.29
C THR A 94 10.93 -0.78 -7.69
N SER A 95 10.47 -0.99 -6.47
CA SER A 95 10.43 -2.29 -5.79
C SER A 95 9.39 -2.27 -4.67
N ASP A 96 9.20 -3.42 -4.02
CA ASP A 96 8.39 -3.60 -2.81
C ASP A 96 8.83 -2.75 -1.60
N SER A 97 9.97 -2.08 -1.73
CA SER A 97 10.67 -1.32 -0.70
C SER A 97 11.15 0.06 -1.18
N SER A 98 10.88 0.44 -2.43
CA SER A 98 11.33 1.71 -2.99
C SER A 98 10.34 2.32 -3.98
N ILE A 99 10.02 3.60 -3.76
CA ILE A 99 9.22 4.44 -4.66
C ILE A 99 10.01 5.70 -4.97
N GLN A 100 10.09 6.07 -6.25
CA GLN A 100 10.61 7.36 -6.67
C GLN A 100 9.45 8.32 -6.94
N THR A 101 9.53 9.55 -6.45
CA THR A 101 8.53 10.58 -6.73
C THR A 101 9.19 11.92 -7.03
N GLN A 102 8.53 12.75 -7.84
CA GLN A 102 9.01 14.09 -8.13
C GLN A 102 8.23 15.13 -7.31
N THR A 103 8.94 15.96 -6.57
CA THR A 103 8.35 17.04 -5.77
C THR A 103 7.67 18.07 -6.67
N LYS A 104 6.51 18.59 -6.25
CA LYS A 104 5.91 19.80 -6.82
C LYS A 104 6.40 21.04 -6.07
N ALA A 105 6.11 22.22 -6.60
CA ALA A 105 6.38 23.47 -5.90
C ALA A 105 5.79 23.45 -4.48
N GLY A 106 6.57 23.89 -3.51
CA GLY A 106 6.26 23.82 -2.09
C GLY A 106 6.65 25.13 -1.39
N LYS A 107 5.91 25.48 -0.33
CA LYS A 107 6.15 26.69 0.47
C LYS A 107 6.68 26.41 1.88
N ASN A 108 6.75 25.14 2.29
CA ASN A 108 7.04 24.72 3.66
C ASN A 108 8.45 24.15 3.80
N THR A 109 9.05 24.35 4.98
CA THR A 109 10.44 23.98 5.28
C THR A 109 10.61 22.55 5.84
N LYS A 110 9.52 21.87 6.19
CA LYS A 110 9.51 20.46 6.59
C LYS A 110 8.15 19.85 6.27
N LEU A 111 8.08 19.07 5.20
CA LEU A 111 6.87 18.40 4.77
C LEU A 111 6.93 16.93 5.15
N ASP A 112 5.84 16.41 5.71
CA ASP A 112 5.68 14.99 5.97
C ASP A 112 5.58 14.22 4.64
N VAL A 113 6.14 13.02 4.57
CA VAL A 113 6.07 12.18 3.37
C VAL A 113 5.19 10.98 3.67
N ARG A 114 4.14 10.83 2.87
CA ARG A 114 3.17 9.73 3.02
C ARG A 114 3.09 8.95 1.72
N VAL A 115 2.92 7.64 1.84
CA VAL A 115 2.72 6.74 0.70
C VAL A 115 1.36 6.08 0.84
N ARG A 116 0.58 6.10 -0.24
CA ARG A 116 -0.66 5.36 -0.36
C ARG A 116 -0.52 4.32 -1.45
N ILE A 117 -0.81 3.06 -1.14
CA ILE A 117 -0.89 1.99 -2.14
C ILE A 117 -2.35 1.80 -2.51
N THR A 118 -2.67 1.73 -3.80
CA THR A 118 -4.04 1.48 -4.25
C THR A 118 -4.51 0.14 -3.68
N GLY A 119 -5.66 0.13 -3.01
CA GLY A 119 -6.17 -1.03 -2.27
C GLY A 119 -5.93 -0.98 -0.75
N THR A 120 -4.98 -0.18 -0.25
CA THR A 120 -4.89 0.11 1.20
C THR A 120 -5.90 1.20 1.58
N SER A 121 -6.95 0.84 2.32
CA SER A 121 -7.75 1.78 3.10
C SER A 121 -6.96 2.20 4.36
N GLY A 122 -5.83 2.86 4.17
CA GLY A 122 -5.03 3.41 5.26
C GLY A 122 -5.63 4.72 5.75
N VAL A 123 -6.37 4.67 6.85
CA VAL A 123 -6.69 5.86 7.65
C VAL A 123 -5.37 6.48 8.11
N PRO A 124 -5.21 7.82 8.09
CA PRO A 124 -4.02 8.45 8.65
C PRO A 124 -4.01 8.18 10.16
N VAL A 125 -2.94 7.59 10.68
CA VAL A 125 -2.69 7.63 12.13
C VAL A 125 -2.21 9.05 12.42
N ALA A 126 -3.01 9.77 13.21
CA ALA A 126 -2.75 11.13 13.67
C ALA A 126 -1.56 11.20 14.63
#